data_AF-A0A832ZCX2-F1
#
_entry.id   AF-A0A832ZCX2-F1
#
_cell.length_a   1.000
_cell.length_b   1.000
_cell.length_c   1.000
_cell.angle_alpha   90.00
_cell.angle_beta   90.00
_cell.angle_gamma   90.00
#
_symmetry.space_group_name_H-M   'P 1'
#
loop_
_entity.id
_entity.type
_entity.pdbx_description
1 polymer ?
#
loop_
_entity_poly.entity_id
_entity_poly.type
_entity_poly.pdbx_seq_one_letter_code
_entity_poly.pdbx_strand_id
1 'polypeptide(L)' 'MSTPKRVSPLRVLREAVNHTVLVKLKDGSEYVGKLEMTDGTMNLVLSDCM' A
#
# COMPACT_ATOMS: atom_id res chain seq x y z
N MET A 1 17.12 -19.97 -18.75
CA MET A 1 17.06 -18.80 -17.85
C MET A 1 15.60 -18.51 -17.53
N SER A 2 15.19 -18.51 -16.26
CA SER A 2 13.81 -18.16 -15.88
C SER A 2 13.63 -16.64 -15.93
N THR A 3 12.61 -16.16 -16.64
CA THR A 3 12.25 -14.74 -16.65
C THR A 3 11.88 -14.28 -15.23
N PRO A 4 12.31 -13.08 -14.80
CA PRO A 4 11.92 -12.56 -13.50
C PRO A 4 10.40 -12.40 -13.46
N LYS A 5 9.75 -13.11 -12.53
CA LYS A 5 8.29 -13.00 -12.32
C LYS A 5 7.98 -11.55 -11.93
N ARG A 6 7.27 -10.84 -12.80
CA ARG A 6 6.77 -9.49 -12.50
C ARG A 6 5.83 -9.58 -11.30
N VAL A 7 6.13 -8.83 -10.25
CA VAL A 7 5.26 -8.71 -9.08
C VAL A 7 4.07 -7.84 -9.48
N SER A 8 2.85 -8.31 -9.24
CA SER A 8 1.65 -7.51 -9.55
C SER A 8 1.52 -6.35 -8.54
N PRO A 9 0.99 -5.19 -8.93
CA PRO A 9 0.82 -4.06 -8.00
C PRO A 9 -0.01 -4.43 -6.77
N LEU A 10 -1.09 -5.18 -6.95
CA LEU A 10 -1.93 -5.64 -5.84
C LEU A 10 -1.20 -6.67 -4.95
N ARG A 11 -0.15 -7.34 -5.44
CA ARG A 11 0.69 -8.20 -4.59
C ARG A 11 1.59 -7.35 -3.70
N VAL A 12 2.24 -6.31 -4.26
CA VAL A 12 3.05 -5.35 -3.48
C VAL A 12 2.20 -4.73 -2.37
N LEU A 13 0.98 -4.28 -2.69
CA LEU A 13 0.09 -3.64 -1.72
C LEU A 13 -0.33 -4.59 -0.58
N ARG A 14 -0.55 -5.88 -0.87
CA ARG A 14 -0.84 -6.89 0.16
C ARG A 14 0.38 -7.22 1.01
N GLU A 15 1.57 -7.29 0.41
CA GLU A 15 2.82 -7.52 1.13
C GLU A 15 3.19 -6.35 2.04
N ALA A 16 2.68 -5.14 1.76
CA ALA A 16 2.89 -3.95 2.60
C ALA A 16 1.99 -3.88 3.85
N VAL A 17 1.03 -4.80 4.03
CA VAL A 17 0.25 -4.87 5.28
C VAL A 17 1.19 -5.07 6.47
N ASN A 18 0.90 -4.41 7.58
CA ASN A 18 1.73 -4.26 8.78
C ASN A 18 3.02 -3.44 8.62
N HIS A 19 3.22 -2.75 7.50
CA HIS A 19 4.34 -1.83 7.31
C HIS A 19 3.86 -0.38 7.30
N THR A 20 4.77 0.55 7.63
CA THR A 20 4.55 1.98 7.43
C THR A 20 4.56 2.30 5.93
N VAL A 21 3.53 3.00 5.46
CA VAL A 21 3.38 3.41 4.06
C VAL A 21 3.14 4.93 3.96
N LEU A 22 3.55 5.52 2.85
CA LEU A 22 3.16 6.87 2.44
C LEU A 22 2.01 6.76 1.46
N VAL A 23 0.89 7.43 1.76
CA VAL A 23 -0.27 7.53 0.88
C VAL A 23 -0.43 8.97 0.44
N LYS A 24 -0.40 9.19 -0.88
CA LYS A 24 -0.65 10.49 -1.48
C LYS A 24 -1.99 10.48 -2.20
N LEU A 25 -2.90 11.37 -1.81
CA LEU A 25 -4.19 11.53 -2.45
C LEU A 25 -4.11 12.49 -3.64
N LYS A 26 -5.17 12.49 -4.47
CA LYS A 26 -5.24 13.29 -5.69
C LYS A 26 -5.24 14.79 -5.43
N ASP A 27 -5.71 15.22 -4.26
CA ASP A 27 -5.71 16.61 -3.82
C ASP A 27 -4.34 17.07 -3.30
N GLY A 28 -3.35 16.17 -3.27
CA GLY A 28 -2.00 16.45 -2.79
C GLY A 28 -1.82 16.23 -1.30
N SER A 29 -2.86 15.88 -0.54
CA SER A 29 -2.71 15.47 0.86
C SER A 29 -1.90 14.18 0.96
N GLU A 30 -1.10 14.08 2.01
CA GLU A 30 -0.20 12.97 2.28
C GLU A 30 -0.45 12.44 3.68
N TYR A 31 -0.42 11.11 3.83
CA TYR A 31 -0.58 10.40 5.10
C TYR A 31 0.57 9.42 5.25
N VAL A 32 1.19 9.39 6.43
CA VAL A 32 2.16 8.36 6.80
C VAL A 32 1.61 7.57 7.96
N GLY A 33 1.43 6.26 7.78
CA GLY A 33 0.84 5.40 8.81
C GLY A 33 1.06 3.91 8.52
N LYS A 34 0.72 3.06 9.49
CA LYS A 34 0.82 1.61 9.35
C LYS A 34 -0.39 1.06 8.59
N LEU A 35 -0.16 0.31 7.51
CA LEU A 35 -1.23 -0.29 6.72
C LEU A 35 -1.81 -1.52 7.43
N GLU A 36 -3.05 -1.42 7.91
CA GLU A 36 -3.74 -2.53 8.58
C GLU A 36 -4.52 -3.40 7.58
N MET A 37 -5.14 -2.79 6.57
CA MET A 37 -5.95 -3.51 5.58
C MET A 37 -5.99 -2.80 4.24
N THR A 38 -6.13 -3.57 3.16
CA THR A 38 -6.33 -3.09 1.79
C THR A 38 -7.21 -4.03 0.99
N ASP A 39 -7.93 -3.51 -0.01
CA ASP A 39 -8.68 -4.31 -0.98
C ASP A 39 -8.20 -4.14 -2.43
N GLY A 40 -8.89 -4.77 -3.39
CA GLY A 40 -8.57 -4.72 -4.82
C GLY A 40 -8.82 -3.37 -5.49
N THR A 41 -9.49 -2.44 -4.80
CA THR A 41 -9.79 -1.08 -5.26
C THR A 41 -8.90 -0.02 -4.61
N MET A 42 -7.95 -0.44 -3.75
CA MET A 42 -7.08 0.43 -2.96
C MET A 42 -7.83 1.27 -1.91
N ASN A 43 -8.92 0.75 -1.35
CA ASN A 43 -9.38 1.25 -0.06
C ASN A 43 -8.36 0.81 1.00
N LEU A 44 -7.91 1.74 1.85
CA LEU A 44 -6.87 1.51 2.84
C LEU A 44 -7.40 1.81 4.24
N VAL A 45 -7.02 0.97 5.20
CA VAL A 45 -7.16 1.26 6.63
C VAL A 45 -5.77 1.47 7.18
N LEU A 46 -5.50 2.66 7.71
CA LEU A 46 -4.23 3.02 8.31
C LEU A 46 -4.41 3.24 9.83
N SER A 47 -3.41 2.85 10.61
CA SER A 47 -3.26 3.16 12.04
C SER A 47 -2.07 4.10 12.26
N ASP A 48 -2.06 4.80 13.41
CA ASP A 48 -0.96 5.69 13.83
C ASP A 48 -0.54 6.73 12.78
N CYS A 49 -1.54 7.37 12.15
CA CYS A 49 -1.32 8.27 11.01
C CYS A 49 -0.93 9.69 11.43
N MET A 50 -0.01 10.29 10.68
CA MET A 50 0.28 11.72 10.67
C MET A 50 0.07 12.30 9.28
#